data_AF-A0A7C4FK76-F1
#
_entry.id   AF-A0A7C4FK76-F1
#
_cell.length_a   1.000
_cell.length_b   1.000
_cell.length_c   1.000
_cell.angle_alpha   90.00
_cell.angle_beta   90.00
_cell.angle_gamma   90.00
#
_symmetry.space_group_name_H-M   'P 1'
#
loop_
_entity.id
_entity.type
_entity.pdbx_description
1 polymer ?
#
loop_
_entity_poly.entity_id
_entity_poly.type
_entity_poly.pdbx_seq_one_letter_code
_entity_poly.pdbx_strand_id
1 'polypeptide(L)' 'MDECMVCGKKGENVGLLFALHRELGGIWICNDCWRKEYRKIVDTGGSSGCACR' A
#
# COMPACT_ATOMS: atom_id res chain seq x y z
N MET A 1 9.70 1.23 16.08
CA MET A 1 9.05 -0.08 15.88
C MET A 1 8.25 0.02 14.62
N ASP A 2 8.74 -0.62 13.57
CA ASP A 2 8.11 -0.69 12.27
C ASP A 2 6.86 -1.59 12.36
N GLU A 3 5.67 -0.97 12.29
CA GLU A 3 4.36 -1.62 12.27
C GLU A 3 3.68 -1.44 10.91
N CYS A 4 3.14 -2.54 10.37
CA CYS A 4 2.25 -2.47 9.21
C CYS A 4 0.89 -1.87 9.62
N MET A 5 0.54 -0.71 9.06
CA MET A 5 -0.73 0.00 9.34
C MET A 5 -1.98 -0.73 8.83
N VAL A 6 -1.81 -1.81 8.03
CA VAL A 6 -2.92 -2.58 7.44
C VAL A 6 -3.25 -3.83 8.24
N CYS A 7 -2.24 -4.57 8.68
CA CYS A 7 -2.43 -5.84 9.39
C CYS A 7 -1.89 -5.86 10.82
N GLY A 8 -1.28 -4.76 11.28
CA GLY A 8 -0.70 -4.66 12.63
C GLY A 8 0.54 -5.55 12.85
N LYS A 9 1.12 -6.15 11.79
CA LYS A 9 2.35 -6.93 11.93
C LYS A 9 3.49 -6.04 12.42
N LYS A 10 4.16 -6.47 13.49
CA LYS A 10 5.36 -5.86 14.08
C LYS A 10 6.50 -6.88 14.11
N GLY A 11 7.73 -6.42 13.92
CA GLY A 11 8.92 -7.24 14.13
C GLY A 11 10.13 -6.74 13.33
N GLU A 12 11.33 -7.07 13.81
CA GLU A 12 12.61 -6.65 13.19
C GLU A 12 12.81 -7.16 11.76
N ASN A 13 12.05 -8.18 11.33
CA ASN A 13 12.11 -8.77 9.99
C ASN A 13 10.90 -8.44 9.09
N VAL A 14 10.02 -7.53 9.52
CA VAL A 14 8.86 -7.16 8.71
C VAL A 14 9.30 -6.06 7.75
N GLY A 15 9.69 -6.45 6.53
CA GLY A 15 10.06 -5.49 5.48
C GLY A 15 8.87 -4.57 5.15
N LEU A 16 8.90 -3.35 5.72
CA LEU A 16 7.92 -2.31 5.47
C LEU A 16 8.27 -1.51 4.22
N LEU A 17 7.22 -1.20 3.48
CA LEU A 17 7.23 -0.37 2.29
C LEU A 17 6.43 0.88 2.62
N PHE A 18 6.89 2.01 2.10
CA PHE A 18 6.14 3.25 2.16
C PHE A 18 5.13 3.27 1.01
N ALA A 19 3.85 3.47 1.34
CA ALA A 19 2.73 3.48 0.42
C ALA A 19 1.95 4.79 0.55
N LEU A 20 1.51 5.37 -0.56
CA LEU A 20 0.62 6.53 -0.55
C LEU A 20 -0.84 6.06 -0.57
N HIS A 21 -1.49 6.07 0.59
CA HIS A 21 -2.91 5.81 0.75
C HIS A 21 -3.73 7.04 0.33
N ARG A 22 -4.78 6.82 -0.47
CA ARG A 22 -5.62 7.88 -1.06
C ARG A 22 -6.19 8.86 -0.02
N GLU A 23 -6.64 8.36 1.13
CA GLU A 23 -7.28 9.18 2.18
C GLU A 23 -6.39 9.47 3.38
N LEU A 24 -5.38 8.62 3.63
CA LEU A 24 -4.58 8.67 4.86
C LEU A 24 -3.17 9.24 4.61
N GLY A 25 -2.80 9.48 3.35
CA GLY A 25 -1.47 9.92 2.97
C GLY A 25 -0.44 8.78 3.04
N GLY A 26 0.80 9.10 3.39
CA GLY A 26 1.88 8.13 3.48
C GLY A 26 1.71 7.15 4.65
N ILE A 27 1.51 5.86 4.36
CA ILE A 27 1.41 4.79 5.35
C ILE A 27 2.51 3.75 5.17
N TRP A 28 2.89 3.08 6.25
CA TRP A 28 3.82 1.97 6.22
C TRP A 28 3.08 0.63 6.15
N ILE A 29 3.45 -0.20 5.18
CA ILE A 29 2.79 -1.47 4.89
C ILE A 29 3.80 -2.57 4.67
N CYS A 30 3.55 -3.77 5.19
CA CYS A 30 4.43 -4.91 4.95
C CYS A 30 4.32 -5.43 3.50
N ASN A 31 5.38 -6.09 3.02
CA ASN A 31 5.42 -6.69 1.67
C ASN A 31 4.23 -7.61 1.34
N ASP A 32 3.74 -8.40 2.29
CA ASP A 32 2.56 -9.24 2.12
C ASP A 32 1.29 -8.43 1.82
N CYS A 33 1.03 -7.41 2.65
CA CYS A 33 -0.13 -6.54 2.49
C CYS A 33 -0.02 -5.69 1.23
N TRP A 34 1.19 -5.25 0.87
CA TRP A 34 1.44 -4.61 -0.41
C TRP A 34 1.05 -5.54 -1.57
N ARG A 35 1.59 -6.76 -1.65
CA ARG A 35 1.26 -7.69 -2.74
C ARG A 35 -0.23 -8.01 -2.87
N LYS A 36 -0.97 -8.08 -1.76
CA LYS A 36 -2.40 -8.41 -1.76
C LYS A 36 -3.30 -7.21 -2.03
N GLU A 37 -3.00 -6.08 -1.38
CA GLU A 37 -3.92 -4.96 -1.26
C GLU A 37 -3.41 -3.68 -1.95
N TYR A 38 -2.24 -3.67 -2.62
CA TYR A 38 -1.69 -2.42 -3.20
C TYR A 38 -2.67 -1.72 -4.15
N ARG A 39 -3.51 -2.46 -4.89
CA ARG A 39 -4.51 -1.86 -5.79
C ARG A 39 -5.62 -1.09 -5.07
N LYS A 40 -5.90 -1.44 -3.82
CA LYS A 40 -6.90 -0.75 -2.98
C LYS A 40 -6.27 0.38 -2.19
N ILE A 41 -4.99 0.23 -1.85
CA ILE A 41 -4.26 1.12 -0.94
C ILE A 41 -3.63 2.27 -1.73
N VAL A 42 -2.89 1.94 -2.78
CA VAL A 42 -2.32 2.93 -3.67
C VAL A 42 -3.42 3.37 -4.61
N ASP A 43 -3.56 4.68 -4.80
CA ASP A 43 -4.25 5.21 -5.97
C ASP A 43 -3.38 4.89 -7.19
N THR A 44 -3.31 3.60 -7.56
CA THR A 44 -3.03 3.25 -8.94
C THR A 44 -4.20 3.86 -9.66
N GLY A 45 -4.00 5.06 -10.21
CA GLY A 45 -4.92 5.71 -11.12
C GLY A 45 -5.34 4.66 -12.12
N GLY A 46 -6.45 4.00 -11.82
CA GLY A 46 -7.11 3.08 -12.69
C GLY A 46 -7.65 3.99 -13.75
N SER A 47 -6.81 4.31 -14.73
CA SER A 47 -7.27 4.73 -16.04
C SER A 47 -7.96 3.52 -16.67
N SER A 48 -9.10 3.15 -16.08
CA SER A 48 -10.24 2.58 -16.78
C SER A 48 -10.85 3.77 -17.52
N GLY A 49 -10.17 4.27 -18.56
CA GLY A 49 -10.63 5.50 -19.20
C GLY A 49 -9.72 6.22 -20.20
N CYS A 50 -8.42 5.90 -20.34
CA CYS A 50 -7.67 6.42 -21.49
C CYS A 50 -7.97 5.55 -22.71
N ALA A 51 -9.04 5.93 -23.40
CA ALA A 51 -9.18 5.71 -24.83
C ALA A 51 -7.85 6.08 -25.51
N CYS A 52 -7.10 5.07 -25.93
CA CYS A 52 -6.30 5.19 -27.14
C CYS A 52 -7.32 5.48 -28.25
N ARG A 53 -7.57 6.76 -28.49
CA ARG A 53 -8.31 7.26 -29.64
C ARG A 53 -7.35 7.42 -30.80
#